data_AF-A0A9E4CKG6-F1
#
_entry.id   AF-A0A9E4CKG6-F1
#
_cell.length_a   1.000
_cell.length_b   1.000
_cell.length_c   1.000
_cell.angle_alpha   90.00
_cell.angle_beta   90.00
_cell.angle_gamma   90.00
#
_symmetry.space_group_name_H-M   'P 1'
#
loop_
_entity.id
_entity.type
_entity.pdbx_description
1 polymer ?
#
loop_
_entity_poly.entity_id
_entity_poly.type
_entity_poly.pdbx_seq_one_letter_code
_entity_poly.pdbx_strand_id
1 'polypeptide(L)' 'MVERQVYTVTHLTRQIKELLENSFPRLWVEGELSNFKRHTSGHLYFTLKDENAQISCAMWRFRAGTLP' A
#
# COMPACT_ATOMS: atom_id res chain seq x y z
N MET A 1 -5.97 -35.31 -13.05
CA MET A 1 -6.36 -33.99 -13.59
C MET A 1 -6.14 -32.99 -12.48
N VAL A 2 -5.35 -31.94 -12.67
CA VAL A 2 -5.22 -30.88 -11.65
C VAL A 2 -6.48 -30.04 -11.74
N GLU A 3 -7.30 -30.08 -10.70
CA GLU A 3 -8.52 -29.28 -10.64
C GLU A 3 -8.15 -27.80 -10.57
N ARG A 4 -8.79 -26.97 -11.39
CA ARG A 4 -8.51 -25.53 -11.41
C ARG A 4 -9.11 -24.90 -10.15
N GLN A 5 -8.27 -24.58 -9.18
CA GLN A 5 -8.71 -23.86 -7.99
C GLN A 5 -9.11 -22.42 -8.35
N VAL A 6 -10.40 -22.09 -8.20
CA VAL A 6 -10.93 -20.73 -8.41
C VAL A 6 -10.99 -20.01 -7.06
N TYR A 7 -10.24 -18.93 -6.94
CA TYR A 7 -10.21 -18.11 -5.73
C TYR A 7 -11.29 -17.03 -5.78
N THR A 8 -11.94 -16.77 -4.64
CA THR A 8 -12.69 -15.52 -4.46
C THR A 8 -11.72 -14.35 -4.34
N VAL A 9 -12.18 -13.14 -4.69
CA VAL A 9 -11.39 -11.91 -4.52
C VAL A 9 -10.92 -11.76 -3.07
N THR A 10 -11.81 -11.98 -2.10
CA THR A 10 -11.47 -11.92 -0.67
C THR A 10 -10.37 -12.91 -0.29
N HIS A 11 -10.44 -14.15 -0.80
CA HIS A 11 -9.46 -15.17 -0.45
C HIS A 11 -8.09 -14.88 -1.06
N LEU A 12 -8.04 -14.40 -2.30
CA LEU A 12 -6.80 -13.99 -2.96
C LEU A 12 -6.18 -12.76 -2.26
N THR A 13 -6.97 -11.73 -1.99
CA THR A 13 -6.51 -10.50 -1.33
C THR A 13 -5.95 -10.79 0.06
N ARG A 14 -6.57 -11.70 0.82
CA ARG A 14 -6.04 -12.11 2.13
C ARG A 14 -4.67 -12.77 2.01
N GLN A 15 -4.50 -13.70 1.06
CA GLN A 15 -3.21 -14.35 0.84
C GLN A 15 -2.12 -13.39 0.38
N ILE A 16 -2.44 -12.44 -0.51
CA ILE A 16 -1.50 -11.39 -0.93
C ILE A 16 -1.05 -10.59 0.29
N LYS A 17 -1.99 -10.18 1.15
CA LYS A 17 -1.69 -9.45 2.38
C LYS A 17 -0.77 -10.24 3.30
N GLU A 18 -1.10 -11.50 3.59
CA GLU A 18 -0.30 -12.38 4.45
C GLU A 18 1.13 -12.57 3.90
N LEU A 19 1.27 -12.77 2.59
CA LEU A 19 2.58 -12.91 1.95
C LEU A 19 3.42 -11.64 2.12
N LEU A 20 2.82 -10.46 1.88
CA LEU A 20 3.52 -9.17 2.00
C LEU A 20 3.92 -8.89 3.46
N GLU A 21 3.02 -9.12 4.41
CA GLU A 21 3.28 -8.90 5.84
C GLU A 21 4.38 -9.83 6.38
N ASN A 22 4.49 -11.05 5.86
CA ASN A 22 5.53 -12.01 6.25
C ASN A 22 6.87 -11.78 5.53
N SER A 23 6.85 -11.28 4.29
CA SER A 23 8.06 -11.13 3.47
C SER A 23 8.78 -9.81 3.73
N PHE A 24 8.07 -8.76 4.15
CA PHE A 24 8.62 -7.42 4.32
C PHE A 24 8.48 -6.96 5.77
N PRO A 25 9.56 -7.02 6.58
CA PRO A 25 9.58 -6.32 7.87
C PRO A 25 9.52 -4.80 7.66
N ARG A 26 9.44 -4.04 8.76
CA ARG A 26 9.49 -2.57 8.69
C ARG A 26 10.75 -2.11 7.93
N LEU A 27 10.53 -1.34 6.87
CA LEU A 27 11.57 -0.83 5.99
C LEU A 27 11.32 0.63 5.64
N TRP A 28 12.35 1.28 5.11
CA TRP A 28 12.28 2.64 4.57
C TRP A 28 12.30 2.58 3.03
N VAL A 29 11.50 3.44 2.41
CA VAL A 29 11.46 3.61 0.95
C VAL A 29 11.65 5.09 0.66
N GLU A 30 12.53 5.39 -0.29
CA GLU A 30 12.70 6.72 -0.85
C GLU A 30 12.17 6.73 -2.28
N GLY A 31 11.59 7.85 -2.70
CA GLY A 31 11.08 8.04 -4.04
C GLY A 31 10.44 9.42 -4.21
N GLU A 32 10.14 9.78 -5.44
CA GLU A 32 9.47 11.03 -5.75
C GLU A 32 7.99 10.95 -5.34
N LEU A 33 7.51 11.98 -4.64
CA LEU A 33 6.12 12.10 -4.26
C LEU A 33 5.27 12.57 -5.46
N SER A 34 4.21 11.84 -5.78
CA SER A 34 3.21 12.23 -6.78
C SER A 34 1.79 11.97 -6.31
N ASN A 35 0.80 12.50 -7.03
CA ASN A 35 -0.63 12.31 -6.75
C ASN A 35 -1.02 12.56 -5.28
N PHE A 36 -0.36 13.51 -4.62
CA PHE A 36 -0.59 13.80 -3.21
C PHE A 36 -1.96 14.46 -2.99
N LYS A 37 -2.75 13.87 -2.10
CA LYS A 37 -4.07 14.40 -1.71
C LYS A 37 -4.33 14.23 -0.22
N ARG A 38 -4.62 15.36 0.44
CA ARG A 38 -5.19 15.38 1.78
C ARG A 38 -6.71 15.30 1.70
N HIS A 39 -7.28 14.19 2.13
CA HIS A 39 -8.72 14.01 2.19
C HIS A 39 -9.34 14.74 3.38
N THR A 40 -10.64 15.04 3.29
CA THR A 40 -11.43 15.70 4.34
C THR A 40 -11.48 14.90 5.65
N SER A 41 -11.32 13.58 5.59
CA SER A 41 -11.16 12.70 6.75
C SER A 41 -9.84 12.88 7.51
N GLY A 42 -8.90 13.66 6.94
CA GLY A 42 -7.57 13.89 7.49
C GLY A 42 -6.52 12.84 7.06
N HIS A 43 -6.87 11.87 6.21
CA HIS A 43 -5.91 10.93 5.63
C HIS A 43 -5.15 11.58 4.47
N LEU A 44 -3.89 11.17 4.29
CA LEU A 44 -3.11 11.50 3.10
C LEU A 44 -3.04 10.27 2.21
N TYR A 45 -3.31 10.45 0.93
CA TYR A 45 -3.07 9.45 -0.10
C TYR A 45 -2.07 10.04 -1.08
N PHE A 46 -1.08 9.25 -1.46
CA PHE A 46 -0.04 9.68 -2.38
C PHE A 46 0.61 8.46 -3.03
N THR A 47 1.46 8.72 -4.02
CA THR A 47 2.25 7.69 -4.69
C THR A 47 3.73 8.01 -4.50
N LEU A 48 4.53 7.02 -4.11
CA LEU A 48 5.98 7.08 -4.22
C LEU A 48 6.41 6.38 -5.51
N LYS A 49 7.25 7.02 -6.31
CA LYS A 49 7.71 6.49 -7.59
C LYS A 49 9.22 6.69 -7.79
N ASP A 50 9.78 5.86 -8.67
CA ASP A 50 11.07 6.04 -9.31
C ASP A 50 10.90 5.95 -10.85
N GLU A 51 11.98 5.78 -11.59
CA GLU A 51 11.96 5.69 -13.06
C GLU A 51 11.20 4.45 -13.60
N ASN A 52 11.09 3.38 -12.81
CA ASN A 52 10.63 2.07 -13.27
C ASN A 52 9.40 1.54 -12.50
N ALA A 53 9.10 2.09 -11.32
CA ALA A 53 8.09 1.56 -10.41
C ALA A 53 7.35 2.65 -9.63
N GLN A 54 6.18 2.28 -9.10
CA GLN A 54 5.38 3.14 -8.23
C GLN A 54 4.62 2.33 -7.18
N ILE A 55 4.41 2.93 -6.01
CA ILE A 55 3.68 2.35 -4.88
C ILE A 55 2.62 3.34 -4.40
N SER A 56 1.37 2.87 -4.28
CA SER A 56 0.30 3.65 -3.66
C SER A 56 0.41 3.63 -2.15
N CYS A 57 0.38 4.80 -1.52
CA CYS A 57 0.59 4.99 -0.09
C CYS A 57 -0.62 5.66 0.55
N ALA A 58 -0.91 5.25 1.78
CA ALA A 58 -1.91 5.89 2.64
C ALA A 58 -1.28 6.20 4.00
N MET A 59 -1.43 7.45 4.46
CA MET A 59 -1.07 7.87 5.80
C MET A 59 -2.32 8.23 6.58
N TRP A 60 -2.58 7.45 7.63
CA TRP A 60 -3.73 7.64 8.50
C TRP A 60 -3.64 8.96 9.28
N ARG A 61 -4.80 9.53 9.63
CA ARG A 61 -4.93 10.90 10.16
C ARG A 61 -4.08 11.16 11.40
N PHE A 62 -3.91 10.13 12.23
CA PHE A 62 -3.09 10.19 13.45
C PHE A 62 -1.61 10.45 13.14
N ARG A 63 -1.07 9.86 12.07
CA ARG A 63 0.30 10.12 11.61
C ARG A 63 0.39 11.38 10.75
N ALA A 64 -0.62 11.62 9.91
CA ALA A 64 -0.66 12.80 9.05
C ALA A 64 -0.70 14.10 9.85
N GLY A 65 -1.40 14.13 10.99
CA GLY A 65 -1.51 15.31 11.84
C GLY A 65 -0.24 15.65 12.63
N THR A 66 0.78 14.79 12.62
CA THR A 66 2.08 15.03 13.28
C THR A 66 3.17 15.45 12.30
N LEU A 67 2.85 15.58 11.01
CA LEU A 67 3.79 16.17 10.05
C LEU A 67 3.97 17.65 10.40
N PRO A 68 5.20 18.18 10.30
CA PRO A 68 5.52 19.57 10.63
C PRO A 68 4.82 20.57 9.70
#